data_AF-A0A812KVQ0-F1
#
_entry.id   AF-A0A812KVQ0-F1
#
_cell.length_a   1.000
_cell.length_b   1.000
_cell.length_c   1.000
_cell.angle_alpha   90.00
_cell.angle_beta   90.00
_cell.angle_gamma   90.00
#
_symmetry.space_group_name_H-M   'P 1'
#
loop_
_entity.id
_entity.type
_entity.pdbx_description
1 polymer ?
#
loop_
_entity_poly.entity_id
_entity_poly.type
_entity_poly.pdbx_seq_one_letter_code
_entity_poly.pdbx_strand_id
1 'polypeptide(L)'
;MAHNSARRQSILIIFVLALASSALDFAAYPFTHGSSALHATERLQHGLISRTGWRQWGGGEMLGKATALSERLGTKAAREEWIQGLIEGGTDWQEVKLGLAMLWEKAAKEGRDGGPLGYPMALTRLLEGIYDEPDGDEMLVADIEARLTQVPQGDPKDTEVWKRSVASCCFDELGFLSQGL
;
A
#
# COMPACT_ATOMS: atom_id res chain seq x y z
N MET A 1 -53.45 -12.48 -15.79
CA MET A 1 -52.98 -11.36 -14.94
C MET A 1 -51.53 -11.63 -14.58
N ALA A 2 -50.63 -11.31 -15.51
CA ALA A 2 -49.20 -11.54 -15.41
C ALA A 2 -48.52 -10.25 -15.88
N HIS A 3 -48.06 -9.43 -14.93
CA HIS A 3 -47.20 -8.28 -15.21
C HIS A 3 -46.54 -7.83 -13.91
N ASN A 4 -45.46 -8.49 -13.53
CA ASN A 4 -44.49 -7.94 -12.55
C ASN A 4 -43.15 -8.68 -12.59
N SER A 5 -42.57 -8.83 -13.79
CA SER A 5 -41.22 -9.38 -13.97
C SER A 5 -40.47 -8.61 -15.07
N ALA A 6 -40.24 -7.32 -14.84
CA ALA A 6 -39.52 -6.47 -15.79
C ALA A 6 -38.82 -5.27 -15.13
N ARG A 7 -38.25 -5.44 -13.92
CA ARG A 7 -37.46 -4.39 -13.24
C ARG A 7 -36.21 -4.93 -12.52
N ARG A 8 -35.57 -5.98 -13.06
CA ARG A 8 -34.33 -6.54 -12.49
C ARG A 8 -33.20 -6.80 -13.50
N GLN A 9 -33.23 -6.20 -14.69
CA GLN A 9 -32.21 -6.42 -15.73
C GLN A 9 -31.81 -5.13 -16.46
N SER A 10 -31.41 -4.09 -15.72
CA SER A 10 -30.89 -2.86 -16.35
C SER A 10 -29.76 -2.17 -15.57
N ILE A 11 -29.06 -2.87 -14.67
CA ILE A 11 -27.87 -2.35 -13.96
C ILE A 11 -26.67 -3.30 -14.14
N LEU A 12 -26.61 -3.97 -15.28
CA LEU A 12 -25.39 -4.56 -15.84
C LEU A 12 -25.35 -4.03 -17.27
N ILE A 13 -24.17 -3.65 -17.78
CA ILE A 13 -23.93 -2.91 -19.05
C ILE A 13 -23.79 -1.39 -18.88
N ILE A 14 -23.13 -0.94 -17.80
CA ILE A 14 -22.31 0.28 -17.81
C ILE A 14 -21.05 0.01 -16.97
N PHE A 15 -20.20 -0.93 -17.38
CA PHE A 15 -18.95 -1.22 -16.64
C PHE A 15 -17.78 -1.67 -17.52
N VAL A 16 -17.83 -1.45 -18.85
CA VAL A 16 -16.77 -1.92 -19.78
C VAL A 16 -16.15 -0.78 -20.62
N LEU A 17 -16.50 0.48 -20.39
CA LEU A 17 -16.02 1.59 -21.25
C LEU A 17 -15.50 2.81 -20.47
N ALA A 18 -14.63 2.58 -19.49
CA ALA A 18 -13.87 3.67 -18.84
C ALA A 18 -12.46 3.23 -18.40
N LEU A 19 -11.81 2.31 -19.13
CA LEU A 19 -10.48 1.78 -18.81
C LEU A 19 -9.45 2.06 -19.92
N ALA A 20 -9.52 3.22 -20.57
CA ALA A 20 -8.61 3.56 -21.66
C ALA A 20 -8.26 5.05 -21.81
N SER A 21 -8.35 5.90 -20.77
CA SER A 21 -8.03 7.34 -20.94
C SER A 21 -7.32 8.04 -19.77
N SER A 22 -6.55 7.32 -18.96
CA SER A 22 -5.64 7.97 -17.99
C SER A 22 -4.19 7.47 -18.03
N ALA A 23 -3.82 6.68 -19.05
CA ALA A 23 -2.48 6.09 -19.16
C ALA A 23 -1.47 6.96 -19.93
N LEU A 24 -1.77 8.23 -20.25
CA LEU A 24 -0.91 9.06 -21.08
C LEU A 24 -0.84 10.49 -20.55
N ASP A 25 -0.29 10.66 -19.35
CA ASP A 25 0.43 11.88 -18.96
C ASP A 25 1.36 11.63 -17.75
N PHE A 26 1.87 10.40 -17.57
CA PHE A 26 3.06 10.17 -16.75
C PHE A 26 4.29 10.53 -17.61
N ALA A 27 4.43 11.83 -17.86
CA ALA A 27 5.59 12.39 -18.51
C ALA A 27 6.84 11.97 -17.73
N ALA A 28 7.74 11.32 -18.46
CA ALA A 28 9.06 10.88 -18.06
C ALA A 28 9.73 11.80 -17.03
N TYR A 29 9.81 11.33 -15.78
CA TYR A 29 10.96 11.64 -14.95
C TYR A 29 12.13 10.82 -15.51
N PRO A 30 13.19 11.45 -16.05
CA PRO A 30 14.41 10.73 -16.39
C PRO A 30 15.10 10.37 -15.07
N PHE A 31 14.71 9.25 -14.46
CA PHE A 31 15.50 8.66 -13.38
C PHE A 31 16.74 8.02 -13.98
N THR A 32 17.73 8.85 -14.32
CA THR A 32 19.06 8.39 -14.71
C THR A 32 19.79 7.88 -13.48
N HIS A 33 19.54 6.63 -13.06
CA HIS A 33 20.44 5.81 -12.23
C HIS A 33 20.12 4.31 -12.47
N GLY A 34 20.61 3.79 -13.60
CA GLY A 34 20.42 2.40 -14.05
C GLY A 34 21.17 1.31 -13.27
N SER A 35 21.50 1.54 -11.99
CA SER A 35 22.20 0.54 -11.16
C SER A 35 21.48 0.16 -9.85
N SER A 36 20.46 0.90 -9.38
CA SER A 36 19.91 0.65 -8.04
C SER A 36 18.87 -0.47 -7.95
N ALA A 37 18.07 -0.71 -9.00
CA ALA A 37 16.94 -1.65 -8.90
C ALA A 37 17.38 -3.12 -8.75
N LEU A 38 18.40 -3.56 -9.49
CA LEU A 38 18.96 -4.92 -9.40
C LEU A 38 19.64 -5.18 -8.04
N HIS A 39 20.35 -4.19 -7.51
CA HIS A 39 20.99 -4.30 -6.19
C HIS A 39 19.98 -4.24 -5.03
N ALA A 40 18.84 -3.56 -5.17
CA ALA A 40 17.80 -3.54 -4.16
C ALA A 40 17.16 -4.93 -3.96
N THR A 41 16.83 -5.63 -5.05
CA THR A 41 16.29 -7.00 -5.00
C THR A 41 17.29 -7.99 -4.39
N GLU A 42 18.58 -7.86 -4.73
CA GLU A 42 19.64 -8.71 -4.20
C GLU A 42 19.87 -8.46 -2.68
N ARG A 43 19.83 -7.19 -2.23
CA ARG A 43 19.95 -6.84 -0.80
C ARG A 43 18.79 -7.35 0.05
N LEU A 44 17.60 -7.51 -0.53
CA LEU A 44 16.45 -8.10 0.17
C LEU A 44 16.57 -9.61 0.29
N GLN A 45 17.00 -10.28 -0.77
CA GLN A 45 17.27 -11.72 -0.74
C GLN A 45 18.37 -12.07 0.28
N HIS A 46 19.34 -11.17 0.49
CA HIS A 46 20.40 -11.35 1.50
C HIS A 46 20.03 -10.85 2.92
N GLY A 47 18.77 -10.46 3.18
CA GLY A 47 18.31 -10.04 4.51
C GLY A 47 18.93 -8.73 5.02
N LEU A 48 19.64 -7.98 4.16
CA LEU A 48 20.38 -6.77 4.53
C LEU A 48 19.45 -5.59 4.80
N ILE A 49 18.26 -5.51 4.16
CA ILE A 49 17.31 -4.41 4.39
C ILE A 49 16.64 -4.48 5.78
N SER A 50 16.55 -5.66 6.40
CA SER A 50 15.74 -5.90 7.61
C SER A 50 16.30 -5.29 8.91
N ARG A 51 17.61 -5.05 9.05
CA ARG A 51 18.16 -4.46 10.29
C ARG A 51 18.83 -3.11 10.12
N THR A 52 19.50 -2.88 9.00
CA THR A 52 20.15 -1.58 8.75
C THR A 52 19.15 -0.57 8.20
N GLY A 53 18.20 -1.00 7.36
CA GLY A 53 17.16 -0.14 6.80
C GLY A 53 16.26 0.48 7.87
N TRP A 54 15.72 -0.34 8.79
CA TRP A 54 14.94 0.15 9.94
C TRP A 54 15.73 1.04 10.90
N ARG A 55 17.05 0.85 11.02
CA ARG A 55 17.91 1.76 11.82
C ARG A 55 18.15 3.08 11.10
N GLN A 56 18.13 3.10 9.77
CA GLN A 56 18.31 4.30 8.98
C GLN A 56 17.02 5.12 8.95
N TRP A 57 15.87 4.45 8.89
CA TRP A 57 14.55 5.07 9.00
C TRP A 57 14.22 5.37 10.47
N GLY A 58 14.61 6.56 10.95
CA GLY A 58 14.25 7.05 12.29
C GLY A 58 14.92 6.34 13.48
N GLY A 59 15.96 5.53 13.26
CA GLY A 59 16.76 4.96 14.35
C GLY A 59 16.05 3.86 15.15
N GLY A 60 16.52 3.63 16.38
CA GLY A 60 15.91 2.66 17.29
C GLY A 60 14.46 3.01 17.69
N GLU A 61 14.04 4.26 17.50
CA GLU A 61 12.68 4.72 17.84
C GLU A 61 11.62 4.08 16.92
N MET A 62 11.84 4.06 15.60
CA MET A 62 10.89 3.46 14.66
C MET A 62 10.75 1.96 14.88
N LEU A 63 11.84 1.27 15.23
CA LEU A 63 11.77 -0.14 15.62
C LEU A 63 10.93 -0.35 16.88
N GLY A 64 11.06 0.55 17.86
CA GLY A 64 10.21 0.55 19.06
C GLY A 64 8.74 0.75 18.72
N LYS A 65 8.43 1.71 17.84
CA LYS A 65 7.07 1.95 17.35
C LYS A 65 6.51 0.76 16.58
N ALA A 66 7.31 0.13 15.71
CA ALA A 66 6.92 -1.05 14.94
C ALA A 66 6.57 -2.22 15.87
N THR A 67 7.39 -2.42 16.91
CA THR A 67 7.17 -3.47 17.91
C THR A 67 5.88 -3.21 18.70
N ALA A 68 5.70 -1.98 19.20
CA ALA A 68 4.50 -1.59 19.94
C ALA A 68 3.22 -1.68 19.08
N LEU A 69 3.32 -1.31 17.79
CA LEU A 69 2.23 -1.46 16.82
C LEU A 69 1.88 -2.93 16.61
N SER A 70 2.89 -3.80 16.43
CA SER A 70 2.69 -5.25 16.28
C SER A 70 2.00 -5.89 17.48
N GLU A 71 2.45 -5.55 18.69
CA GLU A 71 1.85 -6.03 19.94
C GLU A 71 0.39 -5.59 20.08
N ARG A 72 0.11 -4.31 19.81
CA ARG A 72 -1.26 -3.76 19.87
C ARG A 72 -2.18 -4.41 18.84
N LEU A 73 -1.67 -4.74 17.66
CA LEU A 73 -2.41 -5.34 16.54
C LEU A 73 -2.32 -6.87 16.51
N GLY A 74 -1.93 -7.50 17.62
CA GLY A 74 -1.75 -8.95 17.71
C GLY A 74 -3.04 -9.76 17.51
N THR A 75 -4.21 -9.17 17.72
CA THR A 75 -5.51 -9.86 17.58
C THR A 75 -6.28 -9.41 16.34
N LYS A 76 -7.10 -10.30 15.78
CA LYS A 76 -7.95 -9.99 14.62
C LYS A 76 -8.90 -8.82 14.88
N ALA A 77 -9.53 -8.79 16.06
CA ALA A 77 -10.43 -7.71 16.46
C ALA A 77 -9.71 -6.35 16.53
N ALA A 78 -8.50 -6.30 17.10
CA ALA A 78 -7.71 -5.07 17.14
C ALA A 78 -7.31 -4.59 15.73
N ARG A 79 -7.04 -5.51 14.80
CA ARG A 79 -6.76 -5.18 13.40
C ARG A 79 -7.99 -4.66 12.66
N GLU A 80 -9.16 -5.23 12.90
CA GLU A 80 -10.43 -4.78 12.33
C GLU A 80 -10.77 -3.37 12.83
N GLU A 81 -10.64 -3.11 14.13
CA GLU A 81 -10.83 -1.78 14.71
C GLU A 81 -9.83 -0.76 14.14
N TRP A 82 -8.57 -1.16 13.97
CA TRP A 82 -7.53 -0.31 13.39
C TRP A 82 -7.80 0.04 11.92
N ILE A 83 -8.24 -0.92 11.10
CA ILE A 83 -8.64 -0.66 9.70
C ILE A 83 -9.86 0.25 9.63
N GLN A 84 -10.83 0.07 10.54
CA GLN A 84 -11.98 0.97 10.61
C GLN A 84 -11.52 2.40 10.94
N GLY A 85 -10.62 2.56 11.91
CA GLY A 85 -10.00 3.84 12.23
C GLY A 85 -9.21 4.44 11.06
N LEU A 86 -8.56 3.62 10.25
CA LEU A 86 -7.88 4.06 9.02
C LEU A 86 -8.88 4.67 8.03
N ILE A 87 -9.99 3.97 7.77
CA ILE A 87 -11.02 4.41 6.82
C ILE A 87 -11.70 5.70 7.29
N GLU A 88 -11.99 5.79 8.59
CA GLU A 88 -12.61 6.97 9.22
C GLU A 88 -11.64 8.14 9.41
N GLY A 89 -10.34 7.92 9.16
CA GLY A 89 -9.30 8.92 9.32
C GLY A 89 -8.86 9.19 10.77
N GLY A 90 -9.17 8.28 11.69
CA GLY A 90 -8.70 8.30 13.07
C GLY A 90 -7.28 7.75 13.26
N THR A 91 -6.74 7.01 12.29
CA THR A 91 -5.38 6.47 12.33
C THR A 91 -4.36 7.47 11.79
N ASP A 92 -3.29 7.70 12.56
CA ASP A 92 -2.17 8.54 12.16
C ASP A 92 -1.46 7.99 10.92
N TRP A 93 -1.12 8.88 9.98
CA TRP A 93 -0.58 8.46 8.68
C TRP A 93 0.84 7.88 8.77
N GLN A 94 1.66 8.32 9.73
CA GLN A 94 2.97 7.71 9.96
C GLN A 94 2.84 6.30 10.51
N GLU A 95 1.82 6.04 11.33
CA GLU A 95 1.47 4.68 11.76
C GLU A 95 1.00 3.79 10.59
N VAL A 96 0.30 4.35 9.60
CA VAL A 96 -0.06 3.63 8.37
C VAL A 96 1.18 3.24 7.57
N LYS A 97 2.10 4.19 7.34
CA LYS A 97 3.39 3.93 6.67
C LYS A 97 4.17 2.82 7.39
N LEU A 98 4.16 2.85 8.73
CA LEU A 98 4.79 1.83 9.57
C LEU A 98 4.17 0.45 9.39
N GLY A 99 2.84 0.35 9.38
CA GLY A 99 2.13 -0.91 9.11
C GLY A 99 2.41 -1.47 7.71
N LEU A 100 2.44 -0.59 6.69
CA LEU A 100 2.78 -0.97 5.32
C LEU A 100 4.22 -1.49 5.22
N ALA A 101 5.18 -0.81 5.85
CA ALA A 101 6.59 -1.22 5.86
C ALA A 101 6.76 -2.64 6.44
N MET A 102 6.09 -2.93 7.55
CA MET A 102 6.12 -4.26 8.18
C MET A 102 5.53 -5.34 7.27
N LEU A 103 4.39 -5.06 6.62
CA LEU A 103 3.76 -6.02 5.72
C LEU A 103 4.57 -6.23 4.43
N TRP A 104 5.16 -5.19 3.87
CA TRP A 104 6.05 -5.32 2.71
C TRP A 104 7.30 -6.11 3.03
N GLU A 105 7.88 -5.93 4.22
CA GLU A 105 9.00 -6.75 4.67
C GLU A 105 8.58 -8.22 4.82
N LYS A 106 7.41 -8.49 5.41
CA LYS A 106 6.85 -9.84 5.54
C LYS A 106 6.59 -10.48 4.18
N ALA A 107 5.92 -9.77 3.27
CA ALA A 107 5.65 -10.23 1.91
C ALA A 107 6.95 -10.55 1.16
N ALA A 108 7.97 -9.69 1.26
CA ALA A 108 9.29 -9.92 0.67
C ALA A 108 9.96 -11.19 1.23
N LYS A 109 9.88 -11.43 2.56
CA LYS A 109 10.40 -12.66 3.18
C LYS A 109 9.67 -13.92 2.72
N GLU A 110 8.40 -13.79 2.35
CA GLU A 110 7.58 -14.87 1.80
C GLU A 110 7.76 -15.07 0.29
N GLY A 111 8.59 -14.25 -0.37
CA GLY A 111 8.77 -14.26 -1.83
C GLY A 111 7.58 -13.70 -2.60
N ARG A 112 6.68 -12.97 -1.92
CA ARG A 112 5.62 -12.20 -2.56
C ARG A 112 6.20 -10.85 -2.97
N ASP A 113 6.67 -10.75 -4.20
CA ASP A 113 7.32 -9.51 -4.65
C ASP A 113 6.32 -8.45 -5.09
N GLY A 114 5.08 -8.79 -5.45
CA GLY A 114 4.09 -7.80 -5.91
C GLY A 114 4.34 -7.29 -7.34
N GLY A 115 5.09 -8.05 -8.14
CA GLY A 115 5.35 -7.75 -9.57
C GLY A 115 6.63 -6.94 -9.83
N PRO A 116 6.81 -6.43 -11.08
CA PRO A 116 7.92 -5.55 -11.42
C PRO A 116 7.91 -4.32 -10.51
N LEU A 117 9.08 -3.92 -10.00
CA LEU A 117 9.21 -2.81 -9.04
C LEU A 117 8.58 -3.09 -7.66
N GLY A 118 8.43 -4.36 -7.27
CA GLY A 118 7.71 -4.89 -6.10
C GLY A 118 7.79 -4.22 -4.70
N TYR A 119 7.11 -4.82 -3.72
CA TYR A 119 7.14 -4.43 -2.30
C TYR A 119 8.56 -4.16 -1.75
N PRO A 120 9.58 -4.98 -2.08
CA PRO A 120 11.01 -4.64 -1.99
C PRO A 120 11.40 -3.17 -2.19
N MET A 121 11.00 -2.60 -3.32
CA MET A 121 11.42 -1.27 -3.72
C MET A 121 10.63 -0.20 -2.99
N ALA A 122 9.32 -0.43 -2.79
CA ALA A 122 8.47 0.47 -2.01
C ALA A 122 8.95 0.58 -0.56
N LEU A 123 9.33 -0.55 0.05
CA LEU A 123 9.97 -0.59 1.37
C LEU A 123 11.30 0.18 1.37
N THR A 124 12.14 0.00 0.35
CA THR A 124 13.42 0.72 0.27
C THR A 124 13.19 2.24 0.24
N ARG A 125 12.26 2.72 -0.60
CA ARG A 125 11.94 4.16 -0.70
C ARG A 125 11.41 4.72 0.62
N LEU A 126 10.55 3.96 1.28
CA LEU A 126 10.03 4.31 2.60
C LEU A 126 11.16 4.45 3.63
N LEU A 127 12.08 3.48 3.66
CA LEU A 127 13.21 3.49 4.59
C LEU A 127 14.24 4.60 4.28
N GLU A 128 14.33 5.02 3.02
CA GLU A 128 15.13 6.17 2.58
C GLU A 128 14.47 7.52 2.89
N GLY A 129 13.23 7.52 3.39
CA GLY A 129 12.48 8.74 3.74
C GLY A 129 11.88 9.46 2.53
N ILE A 130 11.83 8.81 1.35
CA ILE A 130 11.30 9.42 0.12
C ILE A 130 9.84 9.84 0.31
N TYR A 131 9.05 9.06 1.07
CA TYR A 131 7.65 9.38 1.34
C TYR A 131 7.45 10.43 2.43
N ASP A 132 8.51 10.97 3.02
CA ASP A 132 8.43 12.08 3.99
C ASP A 132 8.72 13.45 3.34
N GLU A 133 9.02 13.47 2.03
CA GLU A 133 9.12 14.68 1.21
C GLU A 133 7.73 15.32 0.96
N PRO A 134 7.65 16.58 0.49
CA PRO A 134 6.37 17.29 0.32
C PRO A 134 5.31 16.57 -0.53
N ASP A 135 5.73 15.83 -1.55
CA ASP A 135 4.84 15.04 -2.43
C ASP A 135 4.87 13.53 -2.09
N GLY A 136 5.42 13.19 -0.92
CA GLY A 136 5.71 11.82 -0.53
C GLY A 136 4.47 10.96 -0.32
N ASP A 137 3.35 11.57 0.08
CA ASP A 137 2.07 10.89 0.25
C ASP A 137 1.46 10.50 -1.10
N GLU A 138 1.49 11.41 -2.08
CA GLU A 138 1.05 11.16 -3.45
C GLU A 138 1.91 10.08 -4.11
N MET A 139 3.23 10.13 -3.91
CA MET A 139 4.15 9.11 -4.41
C MET A 139 3.86 7.73 -3.79
N LEU A 140 3.62 7.67 -2.48
CA LEU A 140 3.27 6.45 -1.78
C LEU A 140 1.95 5.86 -2.31
N VAL A 141 0.93 6.69 -2.48
CA VAL A 141 -0.37 6.27 -3.05
C VAL A 141 -0.20 5.70 -4.44
N ALA A 142 0.51 6.41 -5.33
CA ALA A 142 0.77 5.93 -6.69
C ALA A 142 1.55 4.61 -6.71
N ASP A 143 2.51 4.43 -5.80
CA ASP A 143 3.23 3.17 -5.67
C ASP A 143 2.30 2.05 -5.20
N ILE A 144 1.43 2.29 -4.23
CA ILE A 144 0.44 1.29 -3.79
C ILE A 144 -0.49 0.92 -4.96
N GLU A 145 -1.06 1.92 -5.65
CA GLU A 145 -1.97 1.71 -6.77
C GLU A 145 -1.36 0.90 -7.91
N ALA A 146 -0.08 1.15 -8.23
CA ALA A 146 0.64 0.40 -9.26
C ALA A 146 0.79 -1.10 -8.94
N ARG A 147 0.58 -1.49 -7.67
CA ARG A 147 0.78 -2.86 -7.16
C ARG A 147 -0.55 -3.55 -6.83
N LEU A 148 -1.61 -2.79 -6.60
CA LEU A 148 -2.93 -3.34 -6.32
C LEU A 148 -3.46 -4.10 -7.54
N THR A 149 -3.95 -5.31 -7.29
CA THR A 149 -4.69 -6.08 -8.30
C THR A 149 -6.08 -5.50 -8.56
N GLN A 150 -6.63 -4.79 -7.56
CA GLN A 150 -7.93 -4.14 -7.62
C GLN A 150 -7.82 -2.74 -7.02
N VAL A 151 -8.05 -1.73 -7.86
CA VAL A 151 -8.10 -0.34 -7.41
C VAL A 151 -9.41 -0.11 -6.63
N PRO A 152 -9.37 0.59 -5.48
CA PRO A 152 -10.57 0.94 -4.73
C PRO A 152 -11.61 1.66 -5.60
N GLN A 153 -12.88 1.43 -5.28
CA GLN A 153 -13.99 2.17 -5.89
C GLN A 153 -14.19 3.48 -5.14
N GLY A 154 -14.18 4.62 -5.84
CA GLY A 154 -14.37 5.94 -5.21
C GLY A 154 -14.12 7.10 -6.15
N ASP A 155 -14.44 8.31 -5.70
CA ASP A 155 -14.06 9.55 -6.41
C ASP A 155 -12.66 9.98 -5.94
N PRO A 156 -11.64 9.99 -6.81
CA PRO A 156 -10.28 10.40 -6.46
C PRO A 156 -10.15 11.89 -6.11
N LYS A 157 -11.23 12.69 -6.25
CA LYS A 157 -11.22 14.11 -5.89
C LYS A 157 -11.12 14.38 -4.40
N ASP A 158 -11.54 13.44 -3.55
CA ASP A 158 -11.28 13.53 -2.11
C ASP A 158 -9.96 12.82 -1.81
N THR A 159 -8.86 13.57 -1.88
CA THR A 159 -7.50 13.02 -1.82
C THR A 159 -7.24 12.26 -0.52
N GLU A 160 -7.77 12.72 0.62
CA GLU A 160 -7.53 12.06 1.91
C GLU A 160 -8.32 10.77 2.06
N VAL A 161 -9.60 10.76 1.63
CA VAL A 161 -10.42 9.55 1.62
C VAL A 161 -9.86 8.54 0.61
N TRP A 162 -9.43 9.01 -0.56
CA TRP A 162 -8.82 8.17 -1.60
C TRP A 162 -7.55 7.51 -1.09
N LYS A 163 -6.62 8.29 -0.54
CA LYS A 163 -5.35 7.82 0.04
C LYS A 163 -5.56 6.71 1.07
N ARG A 164 -6.52 6.89 1.98
CA ARG A 164 -6.86 5.89 3.01
C ARG A 164 -7.51 4.64 2.42
N SER A 165 -8.35 4.81 1.41
CA SER A 165 -8.99 3.68 0.71
C SER A 165 -7.94 2.82 0.00
N VAL A 166 -6.99 3.46 -0.70
CA VAL A 166 -5.84 2.80 -1.35
C VAL A 166 -4.99 2.03 -0.34
N ALA A 167 -4.64 2.66 0.78
CA ALA A 167 -3.91 1.98 1.85
C ALA A 167 -4.69 0.77 2.39
N SER A 168 -5.99 0.94 2.71
CA SER A 168 -6.84 -0.15 3.21
C SER A 168 -6.92 -1.33 2.24
N CYS A 169 -7.04 -1.08 0.94
CA CYS A 169 -6.99 -2.14 -0.07
C CYS A 169 -5.65 -2.88 -0.06
N CYS A 170 -4.54 -2.17 0.13
CA CYS A 170 -3.22 -2.78 0.24
C CYS A 170 -3.08 -3.68 1.47
N PHE A 171 -3.60 -3.25 2.63
CA PHE A 171 -3.65 -4.07 3.83
C PHE A 171 -4.44 -5.37 3.61
N ASP A 172 -5.60 -5.28 2.94
CA ASP A 172 -6.42 -6.45 2.63
C ASP A 172 -5.70 -7.42 1.68
N GLU A 173 -5.13 -6.92 0.58
CA GLU A 173 -4.39 -7.75 -0.40
C GLU A 173 -3.17 -8.44 0.23
N LEU A 174 -2.49 -7.76 1.16
CA LEU A 174 -1.36 -8.32 1.90
C LEU A 174 -1.76 -9.33 2.97
N GLY A 175 -3.06 -9.49 3.24
CA GLY A 175 -3.60 -10.46 4.20
C GLY A 175 -3.54 -9.99 5.65
N PHE A 176 -3.51 -8.68 5.90
CA PHE A 176 -3.31 -8.11 7.24
C PHE A 176 -4.32 -8.63 8.27
N LEU A 177 -5.62 -8.68 7.94
CA LEU A 177 -6.64 -9.14 8.88
C LEU A 177 -6.48 -10.62 9.27
N SER A 178 -6.09 -11.47 8.32
CA SER A 178 -5.96 -12.92 8.52
C SER A 178 -4.60 -13.33 9.08
N GLN A 179 -3.52 -12.66 8.67
CA GLN A 179 -2.13 -13.06 8.96
C GLN A 179 -1.42 -12.16 9.97
N GLY A 180 -1.94 -10.97 10.26
CA GLY A 180 -1.27 -9.96 11.09
C GLY A 180 -0.04 -9.34 10.43
N LEU A 181 0.70 -8.54 11.20
CA LEU A 181 1.98 -7.96 10.80
C LEU A 181 3.12 -9.00 10.76
#